data_AF-A0A9X8DX28-F1
#
_entry.id   AF-A0A9X8DX28-F1
#
_cell.length_a   1.000
_cell.length_b   1.000
_cell.length_c   1.000
_cell.angle_alpha   90.00
_cell.angle_beta   90.00
_cell.angle_gamma   90.00
#
_symmetry.space_group_name_H-M   'P 1'
#
loop_
_entity.id
_entity.type
_entity.pdbx_description
1 polymer ?
#
loop_
_entity_poly.entity_id
_entity_poly.type
_entity_poly.pdbx_seq_one_letter_code
_entity_poly.pdbx_strand_id
1 'polypeptide(L)'
;MATIEEAAALFRLETTELFREYLRMFAKDLLDAASLYTLAMPTEQHPRHYIGVKWTCVESPSSLIKNRDWCYLEVPTYIPSRSRYLQVIHAIQVDFRGNVPSWVVKFGMKRRARSIGEIDHHLREKRLGGEKFLADHDLVPKLARSKCFLCHKKHATFTKKHNCRRFCAREVVVMSKFPVPQDFIYCPPLGKDERANLVNLGENSLIDLVRSSKLHSGAIKWTMDSDENGIQIFHGEDPNGPTEVTLLAGVTEVLATFDEIAALFRQETKEAYAEYTKLFAKDTLDSAHLYTISTATPDRPRHFMGVRWVVIGSPYPLLANRDLCYLECQDDFEINGKRGWGRSMTSISLPCCPDFEGHLGTIRATFIRSGFVVHESKRPGYLQVIHALQIDLKGRVPQWVVKIGMKKRARSIGDFDKYLREKRLSAKPYLRDQDLVPKSSRFKCFLCQSKFGTFSTKVRCRKCGEVVCGKCNKFWQVKTTNAGRKMIRVCSACSITGGGHDGYPKDGVASSVAVSGVASSSEYSGIVVFYPTFGLSADGFANLSFDS
;
A
#
# COMPACT_ATOMS: atom_id res chain seq x y z
N MET A 1 25.36 -19.54 -13.32
CA MET A 1 25.10 -18.13 -12.94
C MET A 1 25.92 -17.24 -13.85
N ALA A 2 25.52 -16.00 -14.13
CA ALA A 2 26.33 -15.12 -14.97
C ALA A 2 27.59 -14.68 -14.23
N THR A 3 28.75 -14.66 -14.89
CA THR A 3 29.99 -14.12 -14.30
C THR A 3 29.98 -12.58 -14.35
N ILE A 4 30.87 -11.94 -13.56
CA ILE A 4 31.07 -10.49 -13.63
C ILE A 4 31.53 -10.09 -15.03
N GLU A 5 32.34 -10.93 -15.66
CA GLU A 5 32.91 -10.75 -16.99
C GLU A 5 31.83 -10.85 -18.08
N GLU A 6 30.91 -11.81 -17.98
CA GLU A 6 29.75 -11.96 -18.88
C GLU A 6 28.81 -10.75 -18.80
N ALA A 7 28.57 -10.24 -17.59
CA ALA A 7 27.78 -9.05 -17.42
C ALA A 7 28.51 -7.79 -17.88
N ALA A 8 29.79 -7.64 -17.58
CA ALA A 8 30.63 -6.55 -18.06
C ALA A 8 30.66 -6.47 -19.59
N ALA A 9 30.68 -7.62 -20.27
CA ALA A 9 30.65 -7.69 -21.73
C ALA A 9 29.33 -7.13 -22.33
N LEU A 10 28.21 -7.14 -21.60
CA LEU A 10 26.97 -6.49 -22.06
C LEU A 10 27.06 -4.96 -22.08
N PHE A 11 27.97 -4.37 -21.30
CA PHE A 11 28.17 -2.92 -21.20
C PHE A 11 29.36 -2.44 -22.02
N ARG A 12 29.93 -3.28 -22.89
CA ARG A 12 30.93 -2.86 -23.88
C ARG A 12 30.23 -2.25 -25.09
N LEU A 13 29.84 -0.99 -24.95
CA LEU A 13 29.00 -0.27 -25.93
C LEU A 13 29.83 0.70 -26.77
N GLU A 14 30.97 0.22 -27.26
CA GLU A 14 32.04 1.05 -27.84
C GLU A 14 31.60 1.71 -29.16
N THR A 15 30.81 0.99 -29.97
CA THR A 15 30.26 1.50 -31.22
C THR A 15 28.81 1.97 -31.05
N THR A 16 28.39 2.85 -31.95
CA THR A 16 27.00 3.31 -32.01
C THR A 16 26.04 2.14 -32.27
N GLU A 17 26.44 1.16 -33.07
CA GLU A 17 25.64 -0.01 -33.41
C GLU A 17 25.39 -0.88 -32.17
N LEU A 18 26.45 -1.20 -31.42
CA LEU A 18 26.35 -1.97 -30.18
C LEU A 18 25.54 -1.22 -29.11
N PHE A 19 25.73 0.09 -29.02
CA PHE A 19 24.98 0.94 -28.09
C PHE A 19 23.48 0.98 -28.42
N ARG A 20 23.12 1.09 -29.71
CA ARG A 20 21.74 1.03 -30.18
C ARG A 20 21.12 -0.34 -29.93
N GLU A 21 21.83 -1.42 -30.19
CA GLU A 21 21.35 -2.79 -29.95
C GLU A 21 21.04 -2.98 -28.46
N TYR A 22 21.98 -2.60 -27.59
CA TYR A 22 21.79 -2.62 -26.15
C TYR A 22 20.57 -1.81 -25.71
N LEU A 23 20.47 -0.55 -26.14
CA LEU A 23 19.34 0.29 -25.72
C LEU A 23 18.01 -0.19 -26.28
N ARG A 24 17.93 -0.79 -27.47
CA ARG A 24 16.68 -1.38 -27.99
C ARG A 24 16.18 -2.54 -27.13
N MET A 25 17.09 -3.27 -26.47
CA MET A 25 16.71 -4.32 -25.51
C MET A 25 16.04 -3.75 -24.26
N PHE A 26 16.44 -2.55 -23.80
CA PHE A 26 16.06 -2.03 -22.49
C PHE A 26 15.21 -0.73 -22.52
N ALA A 27 15.13 -0.04 -23.65
CA ALA A 27 14.43 1.23 -23.80
C ALA A 27 13.41 1.12 -24.95
N LYS A 28 12.20 0.67 -24.61
CA LYS A 28 11.07 0.52 -25.57
C LYS A 28 10.55 1.86 -26.11
N ASP A 29 11.03 2.96 -25.58
CA ASP A 29 10.78 4.35 -25.98
C ASP A 29 11.99 4.98 -26.70
N LEU A 30 13.02 4.21 -27.04
CA LEU A 30 14.18 4.72 -27.76
C LEU A 30 13.79 5.10 -29.20
N LEU A 31 14.08 6.34 -29.58
CA LEU A 31 13.99 6.80 -30.96
C LEU A 31 15.32 6.65 -31.68
N ASP A 32 16.41 7.10 -31.06
CA ASP A 32 17.77 6.90 -31.57
C ASP A 32 18.81 7.01 -30.45
N ALA A 33 20.02 6.54 -30.71
CA ALA A 33 21.16 6.63 -29.83
C ALA A 33 22.47 6.65 -30.62
N ALA A 34 23.50 7.29 -30.06
CA ALA A 34 24.83 7.32 -30.62
C ALA A 34 25.91 7.26 -29.54
N SER A 35 26.98 6.50 -29.82
CA SER A 35 28.26 6.62 -29.11
C SER A 35 29.00 7.77 -29.77
N LEU A 36 29.14 8.91 -29.08
CA LEU A 36 29.74 10.12 -29.66
C LEU A 36 31.26 10.08 -29.57
N TYR A 37 31.78 9.77 -28.39
CA TYR A 37 33.21 9.67 -28.13
C TYR A 37 33.49 8.53 -27.16
N THR A 38 34.66 7.93 -27.29
CA THR A 38 35.23 7.06 -26.25
C THR A 38 36.46 7.75 -25.70
N LEU A 39 36.39 8.16 -24.43
CA LEU A 39 37.45 8.92 -23.75
C LEU A 39 38.47 8.00 -23.09
N ALA A 40 38.06 6.79 -22.69
CA ALA A 40 38.95 5.76 -22.17
C ALA A 40 38.48 4.37 -22.62
N MET A 41 39.41 3.56 -23.14
CA MET A 41 39.18 2.16 -23.49
C MET A 41 39.74 1.25 -22.39
N PRO A 42 39.10 0.11 -22.12
CA PRO A 42 39.65 -0.92 -21.26
C PRO A 42 41.03 -1.39 -21.76
N THR A 43 41.98 -1.54 -20.84
CA THR A 43 43.31 -2.11 -21.13
C THR A 43 43.49 -3.44 -20.41
N GLU A 44 44.54 -4.21 -20.72
CA GLU A 44 44.83 -5.45 -19.98
C GLU A 44 45.05 -5.19 -18.48
N GLN A 45 45.69 -4.07 -18.13
CA GLN A 45 45.95 -3.66 -16.75
C GLN A 45 44.68 -3.09 -16.07
N HIS A 46 43.81 -2.46 -16.84
CA HIS A 46 42.56 -1.86 -16.36
C HIS A 46 41.37 -2.29 -17.23
N PRO A 47 40.97 -3.57 -17.19
CA PRO A 47 39.96 -4.15 -18.10
C PRO A 47 38.53 -3.66 -17.86
N ARG A 48 38.37 -2.74 -16.90
CA ARG A 48 37.10 -2.18 -16.42
C ARG A 48 37.05 -0.65 -16.56
N HIS A 49 38.13 -0.04 -17.03
CA HIS A 49 38.24 1.41 -17.16
C HIS A 49 37.73 1.83 -18.54
N TYR A 50 36.41 1.96 -18.66
CA TYR A 50 35.76 2.53 -19.84
C TYR A 50 35.16 3.89 -19.48
N ILE A 51 35.30 4.86 -20.37
CA ILE A 51 34.62 6.15 -20.27
C ILE A 51 34.13 6.52 -21.67
N GLY A 52 32.81 6.65 -21.83
CA GLY A 52 32.19 7.02 -23.10
C GLY A 52 31.32 8.27 -22.99
N VAL A 53 31.27 9.09 -24.04
CA VAL A 53 30.27 10.15 -24.19
C VAL A 53 29.17 9.62 -25.09
N LYS A 54 27.94 9.57 -24.57
CA LYS A 54 26.78 8.97 -25.23
C LYS A 54 25.72 10.03 -25.49
N TRP A 55 24.92 9.80 -26.52
CA TRP A 55 23.71 10.56 -26.80
C TRP A 55 22.54 9.63 -27.02
N THR A 56 21.39 9.97 -26.46
CA THR A 56 20.16 9.18 -26.61
C THR A 56 18.98 10.09 -26.82
N CYS A 57 18.07 9.72 -27.71
CA CYS A 57 16.78 10.37 -27.96
C CYS A 57 15.65 9.38 -27.68
N VAL A 58 14.65 9.84 -26.92
CA VAL A 58 13.50 9.04 -26.49
C VAL A 58 12.18 9.71 -26.82
N GLU A 59 11.18 8.86 -27.05
CA GLU A 59 9.81 9.25 -27.29
C GLU A 59 9.13 9.71 -26.00
N SER A 60 8.42 10.84 -26.08
CA SER A 60 7.62 11.32 -24.97
C SER A 60 6.33 10.50 -24.80
N PRO A 61 5.83 10.33 -23.55
CA PRO A 61 4.65 9.50 -23.29
C PRO A 61 3.33 10.13 -23.76
N SER A 62 3.39 11.31 -24.37
CA SER A 62 2.25 12.04 -24.93
C SER A 62 2.71 12.83 -26.13
N SER A 63 1.91 12.86 -27.19
CA SER A 63 2.13 13.66 -28.40
C SER A 63 2.11 15.18 -28.15
N LEU A 64 1.57 15.61 -27.00
CA LEU A 64 1.57 17.02 -26.57
C LEU A 64 2.93 17.45 -25.97
N ILE A 65 3.84 16.51 -25.76
CA ILE A 65 5.15 16.75 -25.17
C ILE A 65 6.21 16.40 -26.22
N LYS A 66 7.06 17.35 -26.57
CA LYS A 66 8.18 17.11 -27.51
C LYS A 66 9.05 15.95 -27.02
N ASN A 67 9.60 15.16 -27.93
CA ASN A 67 10.61 14.13 -27.62
C ASN A 67 11.82 14.75 -26.91
N ARG A 68 12.62 13.91 -26.25
CA ARG A 68 13.75 14.39 -25.46
C ARG A 68 14.99 13.61 -25.82
N ASP A 69 16.07 14.35 -25.94
CA ASP A 69 17.40 13.80 -26.04
C ASP A 69 18.28 14.35 -24.91
N TRP A 70 19.36 13.63 -24.64
CA TRP A 70 20.40 14.09 -23.74
C TRP A 70 21.73 13.45 -24.12
N CYS A 71 22.80 14.21 -23.86
CA CYS A 71 24.18 13.73 -23.94
C CYS A 71 24.71 13.55 -22.52
N TYR A 72 25.41 12.44 -22.28
CA TYR A 72 25.88 12.07 -20.94
C TYR A 72 27.20 11.31 -21.00
N LEU A 73 27.92 11.35 -19.89
CA LEU A 73 29.11 10.54 -19.67
C LEU A 73 28.72 9.19 -19.07
N GLU A 74 29.14 8.11 -19.71
CA GLU A 74 28.98 6.74 -19.24
C GLU A 74 30.29 6.26 -18.61
N VAL A 75 30.24 5.96 -17.31
CA VAL A 75 31.39 5.45 -16.53
C VAL A 75 30.95 4.18 -15.79
N PRO A 76 31.12 2.99 -16.37
CA PRO A 76 30.88 1.73 -15.66
C PRO A 76 31.82 1.62 -14.46
N THR A 77 31.24 1.47 -13.27
CA THR A 77 31.98 1.29 -12.02
C THR A 77 31.66 -0.07 -11.42
N TYR A 78 32.69 -0.75 -10.91
CA TYR A 78 32.57 -2.07 -10.31
C TYR A 78 32.81 -1.96 -8.81
N ILE A 79 31.79 -2.31 -8.03
CA ILE A 79 31.87 -2.26 -6.56
C ILE A 79 31.99 -3.71 -6.06
N PRO A 80 33.10 -4.09 -5.39
CA PRO A 80 33.21 -5.40 -4.77
C PRO A 80 32.06 -5.64 -3.79
N SER A 81 31.39 -6.78 -3.91
CA SER A 81 30.26 -7.15 -3.05
C SER A 81 30.47 -8.54 -2.48
N ARG A 82 30.13 -8.73 -1.19
CA ARG A 82 30.11 -10.06 -0.53
C ARG A 82 28.88 -10.90 -0.92
N SER A 83 28.04 -10.39 -1.81
CA SER A 83 26.85 -11.08 -2.32
C SER A 83 27.25 -12.29 -3.18
N ARG A 84 26.56 -13.42 -2.99
CA ARG A 84 26.64 -14.58 -3.89
C ARG A 84 25.97 -14.35 -5.25
N TYR A 85 25.29 -13.21 -5.42
CA TYR A 85 24.62 -12.81 -6.64
C TYR A 85 25.27 -11.55 -7.20
N LEU A 86 25.46 -11.55 -8.53
CA LEU A 86 25.85 -10.35 -9.26
C LEU A 86 24.73 -9.29 -9.15
N GLN A 87 25.09 -8.08 -8.72
CA GLN A 87 24.18 -6.94 -8.67
C GLN A 87 24.52 -5.97 -9.80
N VAL A 88 23.52 -5.63 -10.62
CA VAL A 88 23.62 -4.61 -11.66
C VAL A 88 22.85 -3.39 -11.17
N ILE A 89 23.55 -2.27 -10.97
CA ILE A 89 22.95 -1.01 -10.53
C ILE A 89 23.05 -0.02 -11.69
N HIS A 90 21.90 0.45 -12.17
CA HIS A 90 21.84 1.52 -13.16
C HIS A 90 21.32 2.78 -12.47
N ALA A 91 22.23 3.70 -12.14
CA ALA A 91 21.89 5.00 -11.60
C ALA A 91 21.84 6.02 -12.75
N ILE A 92 20.69 6.67 -12.94
CA ILE A 92 20.51 7.69 -13.98
C ILE A 92 20.10 8.99 -13.31
N GLN A 93 20.96 10.00 -13.43
CA GLN A 93 20.64 11.38 -13.07
C GLN A 93 20.38 12.16 -14.36
N VAL A 94 19.14 12.61 -14.56
CA VAL A 94 18.74 13.37 -15.74
C VAL A 94 18.14 14.69 -15.30
N ASP A 95 18.69 15.79 -15.81
CA ASP A 95 18.07 17.11 -15.73
C ASP A 95 17.11 17.29 -16.91
N PHE A 96 15.81 17.29 -16.65
CA PHE A 96 14.80 17.52 -17.68
C PHE A 96 14.60 19.02 -17.87
N ARG A 97 15.36 19.61 -18.81
CA ARG A 97 15.19 21.02 -19.17
C ARG A 97 13.82 21.28 -19.81
N GLY A 98 13.23 22.42 -19.46
CA GLY A 98 11.91 22.89 -19.91
C GLY A 98 10.75 22.53 -18.97
N ASN A 99 9.55 23.04 -19.27
CA ASN A 99 8.34 22.80 -18.47
C ASN A 99 7.83 21.37 -18.65
N VAL A 100 8.48 20.41 -17.99
CA VAL A 100 8.09 18.99 -17.99
C VAL A 100 7.31 18.68 -16.72
N PRO A 101 6.04 18.26 -16.82
CA PRO A 101 5.27 17.88 -15.65
C PRO A 101 5.95 16.76 -14.85
N SER A 102 6.00 16.88 -13.52
CA SER A 102 6.65 15.91 -12.63
C SER A 102 6.16 14.45 -12.83
N TRP A 103 4.91 14.26 -13.26
CA TRP A 103 4.36 12.93 -13.53
C TRP A 103 5.02 12.25 -14.74
N VAL A 104 5.44 13.02 -15.74
CA VAL A 104 6.13 12.52 -16.96
C VAL A 104 7.51 12.01 -16.60
N VAL A 105 8.24 12.77 -15.78
CA VAL A 105 9.55 12.39 -15.24
C VAL A 105 9.44 11.08 -14.44
N LYS A 106 8.47 11.00 -13.52
CA LYS A 106 8.22 9.80 -12.70
C LYS A 106 7.80 8.58 -13.55
N PHE A 107 7.03 8.78 -14.61
CA PHE A 107 6.61 7.71 -15.50
C PHE A 107 7.78 7.15 -16.32
N GLY A 108 8.61 8.02 -16.90
CA GLY A 108 9.82 7.63 -17.62
C GLY A 108 10.82 6.86 -16.75
N MET A 109 11.06 7.33 -15.52
CA MET A 109 11.93 6.63 -14.55
C MET A 109 11.40 5.24 -14.19
N LYS A 110 10.08 5.08 -13.96
CA LYS A 110 9.46 3.77 -13.69
C LYS A 110 9.50 2.81 -14.88
N ARG A 111 9.49 3.31 -16.11
CA ARG A 111 9.62 2.49 -17.33
C ARG A 111 11.04 1.93 -17.44
N ARG A 112 12.05 2.78 -17.26
CA ARG A 112 13.48 2.39 -17.28
C ARG A 112 13.90 1.49 -16.11
N ALA A 113 13.36 1.69 -14.92
CA ALA A 113 13.64 0.80 -13.79
C ALA A 113 13.13 -0.64 -14.01
N ARG A 114 12.04 -0.81 -14.77
CA ARG A 114 11.46 -2.13 -15.06
C ARG A 114 12.24 -2.93 -16.09
N SER A 115 12.91 -2.28 -17.04
CA SER A 115 13.67 -2.99 -18.09
C SER A 115 14.97 -3.60 -17.60
N ILE A 116 15.55 -3.11 -16.49
CA ILE A 116 16.71 -3.73 -15.83
C ILE A 116 16.39 -5.18 -15.37
N GLY A 117 15.12 -5.46 -15.05
CA GLY A 117 14.66 -6.81 -14.71
C GLY A 117 14.75 -7.82 -15.86
N GLU A 118 14.94 -7.37 -17.11
CA GLU A 118 15.05 -8.23 -18.29
C GLU A 118 16.51 -8.66 -18.59
N ILE A 119 17.52 -8.14 -17.86
CA ILE A 119 18.95 -8.43 -18.10
C ILE A 119 19.29 -9.91 -17.88
N ASP A 120 18.78 -10.52 -16.81
CA ASP A 120 19.03 -11.94 -16.50
C ASP A 120 18.45 -12.87 -17.57
N HIS A 121 17.31 -12.50 -18.17
CA HIS A 121 16.71 -13.25 -19.28
C HIS A 121 17.62 -13.25 -20.52
N HIS A 122 18.13 -12.08 -20.92
CA HIS A 122 19.00 -11.96 -22.10
C HIS A 122 20.36 -12.65 -21.90
N LEU A 123 20.93 -12.62 -20.69
CA LEU A 123 22.14 -13.38 -20.36
C LEU A 123 21.94 -14.90 -20.42
N ARG A 124 20.71 -15.39 -20.23
CA ARG A 124 20.38 -16.80 -20.39
C ARG A 124 20.19 -17.15 -21.87
N GLU A 125 19.51 -16.29 -22.64
CA GLU A 125 19.35 -16.48 -24.09
C GLU A 125 20.68 -16.49 -24.84
N LYS A 126 21.61 -15.56 -24.55
CA LYS A 126 22.94 -15.56 -25.17
C LYS A 126 23.74 -16.84 -24.89
N ARG A 127 23.60 -17.44 -23.70
CA ARG A 127 24.23 -18.74 -23.38
C ARG A 127 23.63 -19.89 -24.18
N LEU A 128 22.30 -19.91 -24.31
CA LEU A 128 21.60 -20.93 -25.08
C LEU A 128 21.85 -20.81 -26.60
N GLY A 129 22.08 -19.60 -27.11
CA GLY A 129 22.40 -19.36 -28.52
C GLY A 129 23.79 -19.83 -28.96
N GLY A 130 24.69 -20.14 -28.02
CA GLY A 130 26.03 -20.66 -28.27
C GLY A 130 26.15 -22.19 -28.21
N GLU A 131 25.10 -22.90 -27.79
CA GLU A 131 25.11 -24.37 -27.70
C GLU A 131 24.56 -25.01 -28.98
N LYS A 132 25.20 -26.09 -29.44
CA LYS A 132 24.63 -26.95 -30.47
C LYS A 132 23.48 -27.74 -29.85
N PHE A 133 22.25 -27.39 -30.21
CA PHE A 133 21.08 -28.20 -29.88
C PHE A 133 21.15 -29.56 -30.59
N LEU A 134 20.68 -30.62 -29.93
CA LEU A 134 20.46 -31.93 -30.56
C LEU A 134 19.57 -31.73 -31.79
N ALA A 135 19.92 -32.36 -32.93
CA ALA A 135 19.06 -32.32 -34.10
C ALA A 135 17.72 -32.99 -33.76
N ASP A 136 16.62 -32.53 -34.37
CA ASP A 136 15.26 -33.03 -34.08
C ASP A 136 15.13 -34.57 -34.17
N HIS A 137 16.02 -35.23 -34.92
CA HIS A 137 16.06 -36.70 -35.06
C HIS A 137 16.74 -37.43 -33.88
N ASP A 138 17.59 -36.74 -33.11
CA ASP A 138 18.31 -37.28 -31.94
C ASP A 138 17.47 -37.17 -30.65
N LEU A 139 16.35 -36.46 -30.71
CA LEU A 139 15.31 -36.51 -29.68
C LEU A 139 14.62 -37.87 -29.77
N VAL A 140 15.19 -38.86 -29.06
CA VAL A 140 14.66 -40.22 -28.98
C VAL A 140 13.14 -40.19 -28.71
N PRO A 141 12.30 -40.84 -29.55
CA PRO A 141 10.87 -41.00 -29.29
C PRO A 141 10.67 -42.08 -28.21
N LYS A 142 11.12 -41.81 -26.98
CA LYS A 142 10.88 -42.69 -25.84
C LYS A 142 9.71 -42.16 -25.01
N LEU A 143 8.64 -42.95 -25.08
CA LEU A 143 7.50 -43.02 -24.16
C LEU A 143 6.33 -42.06 -24.45
N ALA A 144 5.68 -42.36 -25.58
CA ALA A 144 4.22 -42.47 -25.58
C ALA A 144 3.74 -43.12 -24.27
N ARG A 145 2.87 -42.42 -23.53
CA ARG A 145 2.12 -42.80 -22.31
C ARG A 145 2.57 -42.24 -20.95
N SER A 146 3.52 -41.32 -20.85
CA SER A 146 3.79 -40.64 -19.57
C SER A 146 3.15 -39.24 -19.50
N LYS A 147 2.57 -38.93 -18.35
CA LYS A 147 2.00 -37.62 -18.02
C LYS A 147 3.08 -36.53 -18.17
N CYS A 148 2.71 -35.31 -18.54
CA CYS A 148 3.62 -34.16 -18.60
C CYS A 148 4.41 -34.04 -17.28
N PHE A 149 5.74 -33.98 -17.35
CA PHE A 149 6.61 -33.93 -16.18
C PHE A 149 6.35 -32.70 -15.28
N LEU A 150 5.86 -31.59 -15.85
CA LEU A 150 5.61 -30.33 -15.14
C LEU A 150 4.24 -30.27 -14.46
N CYS A 151 3.22 -30.94 -14.99
CA CYS A 151 1.84 -30.83 -14.47
C CYS A 151 1.15 -32.16 -14.18
N HIS A 152 1.83 -33.28 -14.44
CA HIS A 152 1.37 -34.66 -14.23
C HIS A 152 0.01 -35.01 -14.90
N LYS A 153 -0.39 -34.32 -15.98
CA LYS A 153 -1.57 -34.66 -16.79
C LYS A 153 -1.21 -35.33 -18.12
N LYS A 154 -2.08 -36.20 -18.64
CA LYS A 154 -1.97 -36.79 -19.99
C LYS A 154 -2.55 -35.82 -21.01
N HIS A 155 -1.78 -35.45 -22.03
CA HIS A 155 -2.24 -34.60 -23.13
C HIS A 155 -2.29 -35.43 -24.41
N ALA A 156 -3.38 -35.31 -25.16
CA ALA A 156 -3.66 -36.16 -26.31
C ALA A 156 -2.91 -35.74 -27.59
N THR A 157 -2.53 -34.47 -27.74
CA THR A 157 -1.81 -33.97 -28.93
C THR A 157 -1.00 -32.72 -28.59
N PHE A 158 0.29 -32.70 -28.94
CA PHE A 158 1.16 -31.52 -28.85
C PHE A 158 0.99 -30.67 -30.10
N THR A 159 0.03 -29.74 -30.11
CA THR A 159 -0.05 -28.70 -31.14
C THR A 159 0.69 -27.44 -30.67
N LYS A 160 1.46 -26.83 -31.59
CA LYS A 160 2.39 -25.67 -31.42
C LYS A 160 1.79 -24.38 -30.83
N LYS A 161 0.59 -24.40 -30.23
CA LYS A 161 -0.12 -23.23 -29.69
C LYS A 161 -0.67 -23.40 -28.26
N HIS A 162 -0.12 -24.31 -27.45
CA HIS A 162 -0.46 -24.36 -26.03
C HIS A 162 0.50 -23.58 -25.15
N ASN A 163 -0.07 -22.55 -24.52
CA ASN A 163 0.54 -21.56 -23.65
C ASN A 163 0.95 -22.13 -22.27
N CYS A 164 1.70 -23.24 -22.27
CA CYS A 164 2.32 -23.80 -21.07
C CYS A 164 3.56 -22.97 -20.61
N ARG A 165 3.80 -21.80 -21.23
CA ARG A 165 4.79 -20.80 -20.80
C ARG A 165 4.34 -20.01 -19.56
N ARG A 166 3.07 -20.10 -19.15
CA ARG A 166 2.54 -19.33 -18.00
C ARG A 166 2.84 -19.90 -16.60
N PHE A 167 3.57 -21.00 -16.50
CA PHE A 167 3.96 -21.61 -15.20
C PHE A 167 5.47 -21.77 -14.97
N CYS A 168 6.31 -21.24 -15.86
CA CYS A 168 7.78 -21.24 -15.68
C CYS A 168 8.42 -19.85 -15.75
N ALA A 169 7.67 -18.79 -15.41
CA ALA A 169 8.31 -17.79 -14.56
C ALA A 169 8.43 -18.47 -13.20
N ARG A 170 9.57 -19.14 -12.95
CA ARG A 170 10.06 -19.19 -11.58
C ARG A 170 10.14 -17.73 -11.20
N GLU A 171 9.14 -17.25 -10.44
CA GLU A 171 9.41 -16.25 -9.43
C GLU A 171 10.80 -16.62 -8.90
N VAL A 172 11.76 -15.72 -9.02
CA VAL A 172 12.82 -15.72 -8.04
C VAL A 172 12.07 -15.48 -6.75
N VAL A 173 11.56 -16.56 -6.16
CA VAL A 173 11.10 -16.61 -4.79
C VAL A 173 12.40 -16.38 -4.06
N VAL A 174 12.73 -15.09 -3.87
CA VAL A 174 13.30 -14.67 -2.61
C VAL A 174 12.35 -15.30 -1.62
N MET A 175 12.75 -16.42 -0.99
CA MET A 175 11.96 -17.01 0.06
C MET A 175 11.66 -15.85 0.99
N SER A 176 10.39 -15.41 1.03
CA SER A 176 10.01 -14.41 1.98
C SER A 176 10.31 -15.05 3.31
N LYS A 177 11.16 -14.40 4.12
CA LYS A 177 11.43 -14.83 5.51
C LYS A 177 10.16 -14.85 6.37
N PHE A 178 9.04 -14.44 5.79
CA PHE A 178 7.72 -14.27 6.36
C PHE A 178 6.68 -15.04 5.53
N PRO A 179 5.68 -15.68 6.14
CA PRO A 179 5.54 -15.80 7.60
C PRO A 179 6.61 -16.72 8.19
N VAL A 180 7.05 -16.42 9.42
CA VAL A 180 7.92 -17.30 10.21
C VAL A 180 7.14 -18.56 10.65
N PRO A 181 7.83 -19.66 11.00
CA PRO A 181 7.16 -20.82 11.62
C PRO A 181 6.33 -20.43 12.84
N GLN A 182 5.21 -21.12 13.09
CA GLN A 182 4.27 -20.77 14.16
C GLN A 182 4.91 -20.86 15.57
N ASP A 183 5.93 -21.69 15.72
CA ASP A 183 6.72 -21.93 16.92
C ASP A 183 8.02 -21.11 17.00
N PHE A 184 8.22 -20.14 16.08
CA PHE A 184 9.41 -19.28 16.06
C PHE A 184 9.59 -18.49 17.36
N ILE A 185 8.49 -18.05 17.99
CA ILE A 185 8.49 -17.30 19.25
C ILE A 185 7.89 -18.18 20.34
N TYR A 186 8.74 -18.77 21.18
CA TYR A 186 8.30 -19.54 22.35
C TYR A 186 7.94 -18.61 23.50
N CYS A 187 6.68 -18.64 23.95
CA CYS A 187 6.14 -17.76 24.98
C CYS A 187 5.92 -18.53 26.29
N PRO A 188 6.85 -18.48 27.28
CA PRO A 188 6.64 -19.11 28.58
C PRO A 188 5.47 -18.45 29.35
N PRO A 189 4.79 -19.18 30.27
CA PRO A 189 3.72 -18.59 31.08
C PRO A 189 4.21 -17.37 31.88
N LEU A 190 3.43 -16.28 31.84
CA LEU A 190 3.73 -15.06 32.61
C LEU A 190 3.51 -15.27 34.11
N GLY A 191 4.43 -14.76 34.92
CA GLY A 191 4.28 -14.68 36.37
C GLY A 191 3.13 -13.75 36.80
N LYS A 192 2.70 -13.85 38.06
CA LYS A 192 1.63 -12.98 38.60
C LYS A 192 2.00 -11.50 38.56
N ASP A 193 3.22 -11.17 38.98
CA ASP A 193 3.69 -9.77 39.03
C ASP A 193 3.93 -9.20 37.64
N GLU A 194 4.49 -9.99 36.72
CA GLU A 194 4.64 -9.61 35.31
C GLU A 194 3.28 -9.31 34.67
N ARG A 195 2.29 -10.16 34.92
CA ARG A 195 0.92 -9.95 34.44
C ARG A 195 0.32 -8.67 35.02
N ALA A 196 0.46 -8.42 36.33
CA ALA A 196 -0.04 -7.21 36.97
C ALA A 196 0.63 -5.94 36.41
N ASN A 197 1.94 -5.99 36.16
CA ASN A 197 2.68 -4.87 35.55
C ASN A 197 2.21 -4.59 34.12
N LEU A 198 1.95 -5.62 33.32
CA LEU A 198 1.38 -5.46 31.98
C LEU A 198 -0.03 -4.86 32.02
N VAL A 199 -0.86 -5.26 32.99
CA VAL A 199 -2.19 -4.65 33.18
C VAL A 199 -2.06 -3.15 33.46
N ASN A 200 -1.26 -2.78 34.46
CA ASN A 200 -1.05 -1.37 34.81
C ASN A 200 -0.47 -0.56 33.64
N LEU A 201 0.49 -1.13 32.89
CA LEU A 201 1.07 -0.46 31.73
C LEU A 201 0.04 -0.27 30.61
N GLY A 202 -0.80 -1.27 30.35
CA GLY A 202 -1.82 -1.23 29.32
C GLY A 202 -2.88 -0.16 29.59
N GLU A 203 -3.37 -0.10 30.82
CA GLU A 203 -4.37 0.90 31.25
C GLU A 203 -3.78 2.32 31.17
N ASN A 204 -2.56 2.52 31.66
CA ASN A 204 -1.88 3.82 31.57
C ASN A 204 -1.61 4.25 30.12
N SER A 205 -1.20 3.31 29.27
CA SER A 205 -0.99 3.54 27.83
C SER A 205 -2.27 4.00 27.15
N LEU A 206 -3.42 3.41 27.50
CA LEU A 206 -4.71 3.83 26.96
C LEU A 206 -5.07 5.25 27.40
N ILE A 207 -4.92 5.57 28.68
CA ILE A 207 -5.16 6.92 29.21
C ILE A 207 -4.28 7.95 28.50
N ASP A 208 -2.99 7.67 28.32
CA ASP A 208 -2.04 8.56 27.67
C ASP A 208 -2.38 8.79 26.18
N LEU A 209 -2.75 7.73 25.46
CA LEU A 209 -3.24 7.83 24.07
C LEU A 209 -4.48 8.72 23.97
N VAL A 210 -5.47 8.52 24.84
CA VAL A 210 -6.72 9.30 24.80
C VAL A 210 -6.45 10.78 25.13
N ARG A 211 -5.54 11.08 26.06
CA ARG A 211 -5.14 12.46 26.37
C ARG A 211 -4.39 13.12 25.23
N SER A 212 -3.43 12.43 24.62
CA SER A 212 -2.57 12.96 23.56
C SER A 212 -3.26 13.11 22.20
N SER A 213 -4.30 12.32 21.93
CA SER A 213 -5.11 12.38 20.71
C SER A 213 -6.13 13.52 20.67
N LYS A 214 -6.26 14.33 21.74
CA LYS A 214 -7.10 15.52 21.75
C LYS A 214 -6.59 16.54 20.73
N LEU A 215 -7.32 16.67 19.61
CA LEU A 215 -6.96 17.55 18.49
C LEU A 215 -6.98 19.04 18.84
N HIS A 216 -7.75 19.43 19.86
CA HIS A 216 -7.91 20.81 20.30
C HIS A 216 -7.68 20.92 21.80
N SER A 217 -6.95 21.96 22.24
CA SER A 217 -6.68 22.23 23.66
C SER A 217 -6.07 21.03 24.41
N GLY A 218 -5.29 20.21 23.70
CA GLY A 218 -4.55 19.08 24.26
C GLY A 218 -3.08 19.44 24.52
N ALA A 219 -2.32 18.49 25.08
CA ALA A 219 -0.88 18.65 25.29
C ALA A 219 -0.08 18.63 23.98
N ILE A 220 -0.60 17.91 22.97
CA ILE A 220 -0.02 17.87 21.63
C ILE A 220 -0.60 19.01 20.81
N LYS A 221 0.28 19.78 20.16
CA LYS A 221 -0.12 20.80 19.20
C LYS A 221 -0.32 20.15 17.84
N TRP A 222 -1.59 20.00 17.44
CA TRP A 222 -1.97 19.39 16.17
C TRP A 222 -2.13 20.44 15.07
N THR A 223 -1.51 20.21 13.92
CA THR A 223 -1.63 21.03 12.71
C THR A 223 -2.16 20.18 11.56
N MET A 224 -3.24 20.61 10.92
CA MET A 224 -3.82 19.90 9.78
C MET A 224 -2.88 20.00 8.56
N ASP A 225 -2.61 18.88 7.91
CA ASP A 225 -1.77 18.77 6.71
C ASP A 225 -2.59 18.48 5.45
N SER A 226 -3.66 17.68 5.53
CA SER A 226 -4.53 17.42 4.39
C SER A 226 -5.94 17.06 4.83
N ASP A 227 -6.94 17.43 4.04
CA ASP A 227 -8.32 16.97 4.14
C ASP A 227 -8.78 16.48 2.77
N GLU A 228 -8.78 15.16 2.58
CA GLU A 228 -9.11 14.54 1.30
C GLU A 228 -9.97 13.30 1.50
N ASN A 229 -11.02 13.16 0.69
CA ASN A 229 -11.90 11.99 0.68
C ASN A 229 -12.52 11.65 2.06
N GLY A 230 -12.80 12.67 2.89
CA GLY A 230 -13.36 12.49 4.23
C GLY A 230 -12.37 11.97 5.26
N ILE A 231 -11.06 12.09 5.00
CA ILE A 231 -10.00 11.79 5.94
C ILE A 231 -9.15 13.04 6.13
N GLN A 232 -9.10 13.51 7.37
CA GLN A 232 -8.21 14.58 7.79
C GLN A 232 -6.92 13.98 8.33
N ILE A 233 -5.78 14.54 7.94
CA ILE A 233 -4.46 14.16 8.45
C ILE A 233 -3.88 15.34 9.19
N PHE A 234 -3.42 15.11 10.42
CA PHE A 234 -2.78 16.10 11.28
C PHE A 234 -1.35 15.66 11.62
N HIS A 235 -0.43 16.62 11.68
CA HIS A 235 0.88 16.46 12.32
C HIS A 235 0.81 16.95 13.75
N GLY A 236 1.42 16.19 14.67
CA GLY A 236 1.52 16.58 16.07
C GLY A 236 2.93 17.04 16.40
N GLU A 237 3.02 18.14 17.14
CA GLU A 237 4.23 18.57 17.84
C GLU A 237 4.02 18.31 19.34
N ASP A 238 4.88 17.48 19.93
CA ASP A 238 4.92 17.28 21.39
C ASP A 238 6.01 18.17 21.99
N PRO A 239 5.65 19.25 22.72
CA PRO A 239 6.64 20.15 23.33
C PRO A 239 7.57 19.45 24.32
N ASN A 240 7.12 18.35 24.92
CA ASN A 240 7.88 17.57 25.90
C ASN A 240 8.38 16.23 25.34
N GLY A 241 8.14 15.98 24.06
CA GLY A 241 8.44 14.72 23.41
C GLY A 241 9.77 14.73 22.66
N PRO A 242 10.25 13.55 22.24
CA PRO A 242 11.47 13.45 21.43
C PRO A 242 11.25 14.12 20.06
N THR A 243 12.09 15.11 19.74
CA THR A 243 12.02 15.91 18.50
C THR A 243 12.20 15.08 17.22
N GLU A 244 12.84 13.92 17.32
CA GLU A 244 13.17 13.06 16.17
C GLU A 244 12.05 12.09 15.78
N VAL A 245 10.97 12.01 16.58
CA VAL A 245 9.87 11.07 16.34
C VAL A 245 8.72 11.75 15.63
N THR A 246 8.31 11.21 14.49
CA THR A 246 7.13 11.71 13.77
C THR A 246 5.84 11.31 14.50
N LEU A 247 4.96 12.29 14.73
CA LEU A 247 3.63 12.11 15.27
C LEU A 247 2.58 12.56 14.24
N LEU A 248 1.67 11.65 13.88
CA LEU A 248 0.59 11.88 12.92
C LEU A 248 -0.73 11.37 13.48
N ALA A 249 -1.84 12.00 13.11
CA ALA A 249 -3.18 11.50 13.35
C ALA A 249 -4.00 11.51 12.07
N GLY A 250 -4.65 10.39 11.76
CA GLY A 250 -5.74 10.33 10.80
C GLY A 250 -7.07 10.46 11.51
N VAL A 251 -7.98 11.26 10.98
CA VAL A 251 -9.31 11.52 11.58
C VAL A 251 -10.37 11.34 10.50
N THR A 252 -11.43 10.60 10.83
CA THR A 252 -12.59 10.41 9.95
C THR A 252 -13.86 10.22 10.78
N GLU A 253 -15.02 10.30 10.12
CA GLU A 253 -16.31 9.98 10.72
C GLU A 253 -16.89 8.73 10.10
N VAL A 254 -17.35 7.81 10.94
CA VAL A 254 -17.85 6.50 10.54
C VAL A 254 -19.26 6.32 11.07
N LEU A 255 -20.22 5.95 10.21
CA LEU A 255 -21.54 5.54 10.66
C LEU A 255 -21.43 4.16 11.32
N ALA A 256 -21.36 4.11 12.65
CA ALA A 256 -21.14 2.88 13.41
C ALA A 256 -21.54 3.00 14.88
N THR A 257 -21.66 1.84 15.53
CA THR A 257 -21.68 1.71 16.99
C THR A 257 -20.28 1.40 17.54
N PHE A 258 -20.05 1.62 18.84
CA PHE A 258 -18.79 1.22 19.48
C PHE A 258 -18.52 -0.27 19.35
N ASP A 259 -19.56 -1.10 19.44
CA ASP A 259 -19.45 -2.57 19.27
C ASP A 259 -18.97 -2.95 17.87
N GLU A 260 -19.48 -2.28 16.84
CA GLU A 260 -19.06 -2.52 15.46
C GLU A 260 -17.61 -2.13 15.22
N ILE A 261 -17.16 -0.99 15.76
CA ILE A 261 -15.76 -0.55 15.64
C ILE A 261 -14.83 -1.47 16.44
N ALA A 262 -15.13 -1.76 17.71
CA ALA A 262 -14.34 -2.67 18.53
C ALA A 262 -14.23 -4.06 17.88
N ALA A 263 -15.31 -4.55 17.25
CA ALA A 263 -15.32 -5.81 16.52
C ALA A 263 -14.38 -5.84 15.30
N LEU A 264 -13.96 -4.69 14.74
CA LEU A 264 -12.94 -4.65 13.68
C LEU A 264 -11.58 -5.13 14.20
N PHE A 265 -11.29 -4.89 15.48
CA PHE A 265 -9.99 -5.13 16.10
C PHE A 265 -9.92 -6.45 16.88
N ARG A 266 -11.01 -7.22 16.92
CA ARG A 266 -11.02 -8.59 17.44
C ARG A 266 -10.30 -9.52 16.46
N GLN A 267 -9.07 -9.89 16.82
CA GLN A 267 -8.16 -10.69 15.99
C GLN A 267 -7.79 -12.02 16.68
N GLU A 268 -8.73 -12.60 17.42
CA GLU A 268 -8.51 -13.83 18.20
C GLU A 268 -8.33 -15.08 17.33
N THR A 269 -8.86 -15.06 16.10
CA THR A 269 -8.67 -16.16 15.13
C THR A 269 -7.75 -15.74 13.99
N LYS A 270 -7.08 -16.73 13.38
CA LYS A 270 -6.20 -16.53 12.21
C LYS A 270 -6.96 -15.89 11.05
N GLU A 271 -8.23 -16.26 10.85
CA GLU A 271 -9.08 -15.75 9.78
C GLU A 271 -9.48 -14.29 10.02
N ALA A 272 -9.85 -13.94 11.25
CA ALA A 272 -10.18 -12.57 11.63
C ALA A 272 -8.96 -11.65 11.48
N TYR A 273 -7.79 -12.14 11.90
CA TYR A 273 -6.52 -11.46 11.71
C TYR A 273 -6.17 -11.26 10.22
N ALA A 274 -6.27 -12.31 9.41
CA ALA A 274 -6.00 -12.23 7.98
C ALA A 274 -6.97 -11.29 7.24
N GLU A 275 -8.24 -11.25 7.66
CA GLU A 275 -9.21 -10.28 7.12
C GLU A 275 -8.83 -8.85 7.53
N TYR A 276 -8.47 -8.61 8.79
CA TYR A 276 -8.05 -7.30 9.27
C TYR A 276 -6.80 -6.78 8.54
N THR A 277 -5.73 -7.58 8.44
CA THR A 277 -4.48 -7.14 7.80
C THR A 277 -4.69 -6.81 6.33
N LYS A 278 -5.42 -7.65 5.61
CA LYS A 278 -5.76 -7.42 4.19
C LYS A 278 -6.52 -6.11 3.96
N LEU A 279 -7.36 -5.70 4.91
CA LEU A 279 -8.21 -4.52 4.76
C LEU A 279 -7.55 -3.25 5.31
N PHE A 280 -6.98 -3.33 6.51
CA PHE A 280 -6.65 -2.15 7.32
C PHE A 280 -5.17 -2.04 7.68
N ALA A 281 -4.37 -3.09 7.50
CA ALA A 281 -2.94 -3.11 7.78
C ALA A 281 -2.14 -3.77 6.63
N LYS A 282 -2.35 -3.25 5.40
CA LYS A 282 -1.86 -3.80 4.11
C LYS A 282 -0.33 -3.87 3.97
N ASP A 283 0.39 -3.23 4.87
CA ASP A 283 1.85 -3.21 4.99
C ASP A 283 2.36 -4.28 5.98
N THR A 284 1.49 -5.05 6.62
CA THR A 284 1.88 -6.12 7.54
C THR A 284 2.33 -7.34 6.75
N LEU A 285 3.56 -7.80 7.00
CA LEU A 285 4.14 -8.99 6.37
C LEU A 285 3.92 -10.25 7.21
N ASP A 286 3.94 -10.10 8.54
CA ASP A 286 3.81 -11.21 9.48
C ASP A 286 3.37 -10.74 10.86
N SER A 287 2.94 -11.67 11.71
CA SER A 287 2.64 -11.41 13.11
C SER A 287 2.49 -12.68 13.93
N ALA A 288 2.67 -12.54 15.24
CA ALA A 288 2.30 -13.53 16.22
C ALA A 288 1.56 -12.88 17.40
N HIS A 289 0.49 -13.52 17.86
CA HIS A 289 -0.12 -13.22 19.17
C HIS A 289 0.69 -13.95 20.23
N LEU A 290 1.28 -13.20 21.19
CA LEU A 290 2.20 -13.76 22.17
C LEU A 290 1.49 -14.10 23.48
N TYR A 291 0.68 -13.17 24.00
CA TYR A 291 -0.02 -13.35 25.27
C TYR A 291 -1.42 -12.73 25.24
N THR A 292 -2.37 -13.42 25.85
CA THR A 292 -3.64 -12.84 26.29
C THR A 292 -3.53 -12.50 27.78
N ILE A 293 -3.64 -11.22 28.11
CA ILE A 293 -3.48 -10.70 29.47
C ILE A 293 -4.85 -10.63 30.17
N SER A 294 -5.83 -10.07 29.48
CA SER A 294 -7.23 -10.00 29.93
C SER A 294 -8.17 -9.95 28.73
N THR A 295 -9.40 -10.40 28.92
CA THR A 295 -10.43 -10.48 27.88
C THR A 295 -11.72 -9.82 28.36
N ALA A 296 -12.71 -9.71 27.46
CA ALA A 296 -14.00 -9.14 27.76
C ALA A 296 -14.70 -9.87 28.93
N THR A 297 -15.40 -9.09 29.74
CA THR A 297 -16.28 -9.53 30.81
C THR A 297 -17.69 -8.93 30.57
N PRO A 298 -18.74 -9.41 31.25
CA PRO A 298 -20.09 -8.85 31.08
C PRO A 298 -20.18 -7.34 31.36
N ASP A 299 -19.39 -6.85 32.32
CA ASP A 299 -19.25 -5.44 32.69
C ASP A 299 -18.34 -4.64 31.74
N ARG A 300 -17.36 -5.30 31.10
CA ARG A 300 -16.43 -4.69 30.13
C ARG A 300 -16.45 -5.47 28.81
N PRO A 301 -17.56 -5.39 28.03
CA PRO A 301 -17.78 -6.25 26.86
C PRO A 301 -16.85 -5.97 25.68
N ARG A 302 -16.22 -4.79 25.64
CA ARG A 302 -15.26 -4.38 24.60
C ARG A 302 -13.81 -4.38 25.10
N HIS A 303 -13.55 -4.99 26.27
CA HIS A 303 -12.22 -5.06 26.83
C HIS A 303 -11.37 -6.17 26.22
N PHE A 304 -10.10 -5.86 25.98
CA PHE A 304 -9.08 -6.83 25.62
C PHE A 304 -7.70 -6.28 25.96
N MET A 305 -6.82 -7.11 26.50
CA MET A 305 -5.40 -6.78 26.63
C MET A 305 -4.54 -7.96 26.21
N GLY A 306 -3.51 -7.67 25.40
CA GLY A 306 -2.65 -8.72 24.87
C GLY A 306 -1.34 -8.19 24.34
N VAL A 307 -0.38 -9.10 24.15
CA VAL A 307 0.93 -8.78 23.57
C VAL A 307 1.03 -9.36 22.18
N ARG A 308 1.54 -8.56 21.24
CA ARG A 308 1.71 -8.93 19.84
C ARG A 308 3.10 -8.63 19.34
N TRP A 309 3.56 -9.50 18.45
CA TRP A 309 4.67 -9.22 17.54
C TRP A 309 4.13 -9.03 16.12
N VAL A 310 4.65 -8.05 15.39
CA VAL A 310 4.24 -7.77 14.00
C VAL A 310 5.44 -7.33 13.19
N VAL A 311 5.46 -7.70 11.90
CA VAL A 311 6.43 -7.20 10.93
C VAL A 311 5.73 -6.29 9.94
N ILE A 312 6.21 -5.06 9.83
CA ILE A 312 5.77 -4.08 8.84
C ILE A 312 6.79 -3.98 7.72
N GLY A 313 6.29 -4.11 6.49
CA GLY A 313 7.07 -4.03 5.27
C GLY A 313 7.47 -2.58 4.98
N SER A 314 8.74 -2.38 4.64
CA SER A 314 9.20 -1.09 4.15
C SER A 314 8.51 -0.76 2.81
N PRO A 315 8.03 0.49 2.61
CA PRO A 315 7.54 0.92 1.31
C PRO A 315 8.67 1.09 0.27
N TYR A 316 9.94 0.92 0.67
CA TYR A 316 11.12 1.05 -0.19
C TYR A 316 12.00 -0.22 -0.14
N PRO A 317 12.29 -0.89 -1.27
CA PRO A 317 12.94 -2.22 -1.29
C PRO A 317 14.33 -2.33 -0.67
N LEU A 318 15.08 -1.23 -0.54
CA LEU A 318 16.44 -1.23 0.04
C LEU A 318 16.48 -0.87 1.53
N LEU A 319 15.32 -0.56 2.13
CA LEU A 319 15.23 -0.32 3.56
C LEU A 319 14.73 -1.58 4.24
N ALA A 320 15.39 -1.96 5.34
CA ALA A 320 14.99 -3.08 6.16
C ALA A 320 13.51 -2.97 6.60
N ASN A 321 12.85 -4.11 6.68
CA ASN A 321 11.52 -4.19 7.30
C ASN A 321 11.65 -3.92 8.80
N ARG A 322 10.56 -3.48 9.44
CA ARG A 322 10.54 -3.25 10.87
C ARG A 322 9.72 -4.31 11.54
N ASP A 323 10.16 -4.76 12.70
CA ASP A 323 9.31 -5.53 13.59
C ASP A 323 8.99 -4.74 14.86
N LEU A 324 7.83 -5.01 15.46
CA LEU A 324 7.38 -4.40 16.70
C LEU A 324 6.90 -5.49 17.65
N CYS A 325 7.36 -5.45 18.89
CA CYS A 325 6.75 -6.13 20.02
C CYS A 325 5.98 -5.09 20.84
N TYR A 326 4.67 -5.25 21.03
CA TYR A 326 3.85 -4.26 21.70
C TYR A 326 2.72 -4.86 22.54
N LEU A 327 2.42 -4.18 23.63
CA LEU A 327 1.22 -4.37 24.43
C LEU A 327 0.08 -3.59 23.78
N GLU A 328 -1.06 -4.23 23.60
CA GLU A 328 -2.31 -3.57 23.26
C GLU A 328 -3.29 -3.60 24.42
N CYS A 329 -3.99 -2.48 24.61
CA CYS A 329 -5.11 -2.36 25.55
C CYS A 329 -6.31 -1.78 24.81
N GLN A 330 -7.43 -2.48 24.85
CA GLN A 330 -8.72 -2.07 24.31
C GLN A 330 -9.69 -1.90 25.47
N ASP A 331 -10.34 -0.76 25.55
CA ASP A 331 -11.37 -0.53 26.56
C ASP A 331 -12.27 0.65 26.25
N ASP A 332 -13.42 0.66 26.91
CA ASP A 332 -14.26 1.84 27.03
C ASP A 332 -13.61 2.86 27.96
N PHE A 333 -13.84 4.14 27.68
CA PHE A 333 -13.43 5.23 28.57
C PHE A 333 -14.49 6.31 28.60
N GLU A 334 -14.42 7.15 29.62
CA GLU A 334 -15.25 8.35 29.74
C GLU A 334 -14.37 9.56 30.05
N ILE A 335 -14.54 10.63 29.28
CA ILE A 335 -13.86 11.92 29.53
C ILE A 335 -14.89 13.03 29.43
N ASN A 336 -15.00 13.83 30.49
CA ASN A 336 -15.92 14.97 30.57
C ASN A 336 -17.37 14.58 30.26
N GLY A 337 -17.83 13.43 30.78
CA GLY A 337 -19.18 12.91 30.54
C GLY A 337 -19.41 12.36 29.13
N LYS A 338 -18.38 12.32 28.27
CA LYS A 338 -18.45 11.75 26.93
C LYS A 338 -17.82 10.37 26.89
N ARG A 339 -18.62 9.41 26.46
CA ARG A 339 -18.19 8.03 26.26
C ARG A 339 -17.29 7.93 25.04
N GLY A 340 -16.34 7.02 25.11
CA GLY A 340 -15.48 6.65 24.01
C GLY A 340 -14.99 5.22 24.17
N TRP A 341 -14.30 4.76 23.13
CA TRP A 341 -13.61 3.48 23.12
C TRP A 341 -12.23 3.69 22.51
N GLY A 342 -11.22 3.04 23.07
CA GLY A 342 -9.86 3.18 22.57
C GLY A 342 -9.13 1.86 22.48
N ARG A 343 -8.13 1.83 21.61
CA ARG A 343 -7.16 0.75 21.45
C ARG A 343 -5.77 1.35 21.44
N SER A 344 -5.02 1.20 22.52
CA SER A 344 -3.61 1.59 22.57
C SER A 344 -2.69 0.47 22.09
N MET A 345 -1.53 0.89 21.58
CA MET A 345 -0.45 0.04 21.12
C MET A 345 0.86 0.71 21.57
N THR A 346 1.51 0.15 22.58
CA THR A 346 2.78 0.67 23.11
C THR A 346 3.81 -0.45 23.15
N SER A 347 4.99 -0.19 22.59
CA SER A 347 6.04 -1.20 22.50
C SER A 347 6.60 -1.58 23.87
N ILE A 348 6.84 -2.87 24.06
CA ILE A 348 7.41 -3.44 25.28
C ILE A 348 8.61 -4.33 24.94
N SER A 349 9.46 -4.59 25.93
CA SER A 349 10.55 -5.55 25.82
C SER A 349 10.18 -6.83 26.55
N LEU A 350 10.35 -7.97 25.90
CA LEU A 350 10.12 -9.29 26.49
C LEU A 350 11.28 -10.22 26.16
N PRO A 351 11.76 -11.03 27.12
CA PRO A 351 12.83 -12.00 26.86
C PRO A 351 12.50 -12.99 25.74
N CYS A 352 11.23 -13.39 25.62
CA CYS A 352 10.77 -14.30 24.57
C CYS A 352 10.69 -13.66 23.19
N CYS A 353 10.71 -12.32 23.10
CA CYS A 353 10.63 -11.58 21.83
C CYS A 353 11.80 -10.59 21.71
N PRO A 354 13.05 -11.09 21.67
CA PRO A 354 14.23 -10.24 21.52
C PRO A 354 14.24 -9.58 20.15
N ASP A 355 15.17 -8.66 19.91
CA ASP A 355 15.42 -8.15 18.56
C ASP A 355 15.81 -9.31 17.62
N PHE A 356 15.28 -9.27 16.40
CA PHE A 356 15.48 -10.33 15.40
C PHE A 356 16.32 -9.86 14.21
N GLU A 357 17.12 -8.80 14.33
CA GLU A 357 17.95 -8.27 13.23
C GLU A 357 18.87 -9.34 12.63
N GLY A 358 19.59 -10.07 13.47
CA GLY A 358 20.50 -11.13 13.02
C GLY A 358 19.81 -12.32 12.32
N HIS A 359 18.54 -12.59 12.65
CA HIS A 359 17.79 -13.75 12.12
C HIS A 359 16.91 -13.36 10.93
N LEU A 360 16.08 -12.34 11.13
CA LEU A 360 15.06 -11.91 10.18
C LEU A 360 15.52 -10.73 9.32
N GLY A 361 16.57 -10.00 9.70
CA GLY A 361 16.99 -8.77 9.00
C GLY A 361 15.99 -7.63 9.17
N THR A 362 15.20 -7.67 10.25
CA THR A 362 14.30 -6.57 10.64
C THR A 362 15.02 -5.62 11.58
N ILE A 363 14.54 -4.39 11.67
CA ILE A 363 14.96 -3.43 12.70
C ILE A 363 13.80 -3.28 13.68
N ARG A 364 14.06 -3.46 14.99
CA ARG A 364 13.04 -3.26 16.03
C ARG A 364 12.60 -1.80 16.09
N ALA A 365 11.36 -1.52 15.68
CA ALA A 365 10.72 -0.22 15.84
C ALA A 365 9.99 -0.12 17.19
N THR A 366 9.62 1.10 17.58
CA THR A 366 8.94 1.37 18.85
C THR A 366 7.67 2.17 18.63
N PHE A 367 6.52 1.59 19.01
CA PHE A 367 5.30 2.36 19.22
C PHE A 367 5.38 3.08 20.57
N ILE A 368 5.11 4.38 20.58
CA ILE A 368 5.08 5.20 21.79
C ILE A 368 3.61 5.40 22.21
N ARG A 369 2.91 6.36 21.59
CA ARG A 369 1.47 6.62 21.76
C ARG A 369 0.71 6.36 20.47
N SER A 370 0.74 5.10 20.03
CA SER A 370 0.05 4.70 18.80
C SER A 370 -1.25 3.98 19.14
N GLY A 371 -2.30 4.16 18.34
CA GLY A 371 -3.59 3.56 18.64
C GLY A 371 -4.78 4.21 17.95
N PHE A 372 -5.96 3.73 18.33
CA PHE A 372 -7.24 4.25 17.88
C PHE A 372 -8.00 4.83 19.05
N VAL A 373 -8.61 5.99 18.86
CA VAL A 373 -9.49 6.65 19.82
C VAL A 373 -10.79 6.98 19.11
N VAL A 374 -11.91 6.57 19.69
CA VAL A 374 -13.23 6.66 19.08
C VAL A 374 -14.15 7.42 20.02
N HIS A 375 -14.79 8.46 19.50
CA HIS A 375 -15.73 9.30 20.22
C HIS A 375 -17.06 9.36 19.49
N GLU A 376 -18.12 9.69 20.23
CA GLU A 376 -19.37 10.11 19.60
C GLU A 376 -19.15 11.38 18.75
N SER A 377 -19.61 11.35 17.50
CA SER A 377 -19.60 12.54 16.64
C SER A 377 -20.75 13.49 17.02
N LYS A 378 -20.61 14.76 16.65
CA LYS A 378 -21.73 15.72 16.62
C LYS A 378 -22.84 15.30 15.65
N ARG A 379 -22.51 14.48 14.65
CA ARG A 379 -23.47 13.93 13.70
C ARG A 379 -24.15 12.69 14.29
N PRO A 380 -25.49 12.68 14.46
CA PRO A 380 -26.19 11.55 15.06
C PRO A 380 -25.92 10.22 14.33
N GLY A 381 -25.60 9.18 15.11
CA GLY A 381 -25.29 7.83 14.60
C GLY A 381 -23.88 7.66 14.02
N TYR A 382 -23.06 8.71 14.01
CA TYR A 382 -21.67 8.65 13.58
C TYR A 382 -20.72 8.68 14.78
N LEU A 383 -19.58 8.03 14.61
CA LEU A 383 -18.45 8.09 15.52
C LEU A 383 -17.28 8.79 14.83
N GLN A 384 -16.58 9.65 15.56
CA GLN A 384 -15.29 10.16 15.13
C GLN A 384 -14.22 9.13 15.49
N VAL A 385 -13.44 8.71 14.50
CA VAL A 385 -12.32 7.79 14.66
C VAL A 385 -11.02 8.55 14.45
N ILE A 386 -10.14 8.50 15.45
CA ILE A 386 -8.80 9.07 15.43
C ILE A 386 -7.81 7.92 15.46
N HIS A 387 -6.93 7.82 14.46
CA HIS A 387 -5.81 6.90 14.42
C HIS A 387 -4.51 7.68 14.66
N ALA A 388 -4.05 7.69 15.91
CA ALA A 388 -2.81 8.34 16.29
C ALA A 388 -1.62 7.39 16.07
N LEU A 389 -0.55 7.89 15.47
CA LEU A 389 0.65 7.16 15.13
C LEU A 389 1.86 7.96 15.59
N GLN A 390 2.51 7.45 16.63
CA GLN A 390 3.81 7.89 17.09
C GLN A 390 4.74 6.69 17.12
N ILE A 391 5.61 6.64 16.11
CA ILE A 391 6.49 5.49 15.88
C ILE A 391 7.92 5.98 15.68
N ASP A 392 8.84 5.41 16.45
CA ASP A 392 10.26 5.46 16.15
C ASP A 392 10.62 4.24 15.32
N LEU A 393 10.90 4.44 14.04
CA LEU A 393 11.23 3.36 13.10
C LEU A 393 12.65 2.81 13.29
N LYS A 394 13.48 3.51 14.08
CA LYS A 394 14.90 3.25 14.30
C LYS A 394 15.73 3.15 13.00
N GLY A 395 17.04 3.22 13.17
CA GLY A 395 17.99 3.25 12.05
C GLY A 395 17.87 4.52 11.18
N ARG A 396 18.59 4.55 10.06
CA ARG A 396 18.64 5.71 9.17
C ARG A 396 17.52 5.64 8.13
N VAL A 397 16.35 6.19 8.46
CA VAL A 397 15.21 6.29 7.53
C VAL A 397 15.05 7.74 7.06
N PRO A 398 15.07 8.00 5.75
CA PRO A 398 14.77 9.34 5.24
C PRO A 398 13.36 9.78 5.67
N GLN A 399 13.24 11.00 6.19
CA GLN A 399 11.97 11.54 6.74
C GLN A 399 10.80 11.50 5.74
N TRP A 400 11.08 11.67 4.45
CA TRP A 400 10.04 11.55 3.41
C TRP A 400 9.46 10.13 3.32
N VAL A 401 10.26 9.08 3.57
CA VAL A 401 9.79 7.68 3.62
C VAL A 401 8.90 7.46 4.83
N VAL A 402 9.32 7.97 6.00
CA VAL A 402 8.53 7.94 7.24
C VAL A 402 7.14 8.54 7.00
N LYS A 403 7.09 9.74 6.42
CA LYS A 403 5.85 10.44 6.08
C LYS A 403 4.97 9.64 5.10
N ILE A 404 5.53 9.01 4.07
CA ILE A 404 4.74 8.18 3.13
C ILE A 404 4.12 6.99 3.86
N GLY A 405 4.92 6.23 4.61
CA GLY A 405 4.45 5.04 5.34
C GLY A 405 3.38 5.39 6.36
N MET A 406 3.62 6.41 7.19
CA MET A 406 2.68 6.84 8.21
C MET A 406 1.41 7.43 7.62
N LYS A 407 1.47 8.28 6.58
CA LYS A 407 0.25 8.78 5.92
C LYS A 407 -0.56 7.66 5.27
N LYS A 408 0.10 6.64 4.70
CA LYS A 408 -0.60 5.44 4.17
C LYS A 408 -1.34 4.70 5.29
N ARG A 409 -0.71 4.55 6.46
CA ARG A 409 -1.31 3.88 7.63
C ARG A 409 -2.42 4.72 8.27
N ALA A 410 -2.25 6.04 8.40
CA ALA A 410 -3.26 6.94 8.91
C ALA A 410 -4.53 6.92 8.05
N ARG A 411 -4.39 6.82 6.72
CA ARG A 411 -5.53 6.73 5.78
C ARG A 411 -6.26 5.38 5.81
N SER A 412 -5.75 4.36 6.49
CA SER A 412 -6.41 3.03 6.49
C SER A 412 -7.80 3.05 7.15
N ILE A 413 -8.07 4.04 8.02
CA ILE A 413 -9.39 4.25 8.63
C ILE A 413 -10.48 4.61 7.61
N GLY A 414 -10.12 5.12 6.43
CA GLY A 414 -11.09 5.46 5.38
C GLY A 414 -11.88 4.26 4.85
N ASP A 415 -11.36 3.05 5.02
CA ASP A 415 -12.03 1.81 4.60
C ASP A 415 -13.09 1.34 5.64
N PHE A 416 -13.16 1.93 6.85
CA PHE A 416 -14.02 1.46 7.95
C PHE A 416 -15.53 1.62 7.64
N ASP A 417 -15.96 2.82 7.22
CA ASP A 417 -17.38 3.10 6.92
C ASP A 417 -17.90 2.17 5.83
N LYS A 418 -17.12 2.02 4.76
CA LYS A 418 -17.48 1.11 3.67
C LYS A 418 -17.59 -0.34 4.16
N TYR A 419 -16.59 -0.83 4.88
CA TYR A 419 -16.59 -2.22 5.38
C TYR A 419 -17.78 -2.49 6.29
N LEU A 420 -18.08 -1.59 7.25
CA LEU A 420 -19.19 -1.78 8.18
C LEU A 420 -20.55 -1.75 7.47
N ARG A 421 -20.74 -0.86 6.50
CA ARG A 421 -21.95 -0.86 5.66
C ARG A 421 -22.08 -2.14 4.85
N GLU A 422 -21.01 -2.62 4.24
CA GLU A 422 -20.98 -3.90 3.51
C GLU A 422 -21.32 -5.08 4.43
N LYS A 423 -20.84 -5.07 5.68
CA LYS A 423 -21.16 -6.07 6.71
C LYS A 423 -22.65 -6.04 7.07
N ARG A 424 -23.24 -4.87 7.37
CA ARG A 424 -24.68 -4.72 7.63
C ARG A 424 -25.53 -5.18 6.45
N LEU A 425 -25.12 -4.84 5.22
CA LEU A 425 -25.82 -5.25 4.01
C LEU A 425 -25.73 -6.75 3.78
N SER A 426 -24.61 -7.39 4.15
CA SER A 426 -24.39 -8.84 4.07
C SER A 426 -25.21 -9.62 5.09
N ALA A 427 -25.55 -9.01 6.23
CA ALA A 427 -26.30 -9.67 7.31
C ALA A 427 -27.79 -9.90 7.01
N LYS A 428 -28.35 -9.24 5.98
CA LYS A 428 -29.78 -9.35 5.61
C LYS A 428 -29.93 -9.92 4.20
N PRO A 429 -31.04 -10.63 3.90
CA PRO A 429 -31.32 -11.12 2.54
C PRO A 429 -31.49 -9.97 1.53
N TYR A 430 -31.49 -10.33 0.25
CA TYR A 430 -31.73 -9.41 -0.87
C TYR A 430 -32.99 -9.82 -1.60
N LEU A 431 -33.70 -8.83 -2.14
CA LEU A 431 -34.87 -9.08 -2.97
C LEU A 431 -34.46 -9.73 -4.30
N ARG A 432 -35.30 -10.66 -4.77
CA ARG A 432 -35.15 -11.26 -6.11
C ARG A 432 -35.70 -10.30 -7.15
N ASP A 433 -35.38 -10.52 -8.43
CA ASP A 433 -35.78 -9.60 -9.50
C ASP A 433 -37.30 -9.42 -9.63
N GLN A 434 -38.07 -10.45 -9.28
CA GLN A 434 -39.54 -10.44 -9.26
C GLN A 434 -40.11 -9.55 -8.15
N ASP A 435 -39.38 -9.41 -7.04
CA ASP A 435 -39.79 -8.64 -5.86
C ASP A 435 -39.37 -7.15 -5.98
N LEU A 436 -38.73 -6.75 -7.08
CA LEU A 436 -38.31 -5.37 -7.31
C LEU A 436 -39.41 -4.55 -8.00
N VAL A 437 -39.59 -3.31 -7.56
CA VAL A 437 -40.54 -2.37 -8.17
C VAL A 437 -40.20 -2.16 -9.65
N PRO A 438 -41.16 -2.32 -10.59
CA PRO A 438 -40.93 -2.10 -12.02
C PRO A 438 -40.49 -0.67 -12.31
N LYS A 439 -39.47 -0.49 -13.15
CA LYS A 439 -38.93 0.85 -13.50
C LYS A 439 -39.97 1.76 -14.16
N SER A 440 -40.95 1.18 -14.85
CA SER A 440 -42.07 1.90 -15.49
C SER A 440 -43.03 2.53 -14.48
N SER A 441 -43.16 1.96 -13.28
CA SER A 441 -44.11 2.43 -12.25
C SER A 441 -43.66 3.69 -11.50
N ARG A 442 -42.45 4.20 -11.77
CA ARG A 442 -41.87 5.36 -11.08
C ARG A 442 -41.39 6.43 -12.07
N PHE A 443 -41.90 7.64 -11.92
CA PHE A 443 -41.51 8.82 -12.71
C PHE A 443 -40.52 9.74 -11.99
N LYS A 444 -40.32 9.54 -10.68
CA LYS A 444 -39.36 10.27 -9.84
C LYS A 444 -38.51 9.29 -9.04
N CYS A 445 -37.31 9.70 -8.69
CA CYS A 445 -36.46 8.95 -7.77
C CYS A 445 -37.14 8.82 -6.40
N PHE A 446 -37.23 7.60 -5.84
CA PHE A 446 -37.84 7.38 -4.53
C PHE A 446 -37.19 8.16 -3.37
N LEU A 447 -35.88 8.45 -3.47
CA LEU A 447 -35.13 9.21 -2.46
C LEU A 447 -35.10 10.72 -2.72
N CYS A 448 -34.42 11.16 -3.78
CA CYS A 448 -34.23 12.60 -4.03
C CYS A 448 -35.41 13.28 -4.75
N GLN A 449 -36.46 12.54 -5.11
CA GLN A 449 -37.66 13.02 -5.79
C GLN A 449 -37.43 13.70 -7.16
N SER A 450 -36.20 13.69 -7.68
CA SER A 450 -35.89 14.20 -9.01
C SER A 450 -36.64 13.40 -10.08
N LYS A 451 -37.28 14.11 -11.02
CA LYS A 451 -37.98 13.50 -12.16
C LYS A 451 -36.99 12.73 -13.04
N PHE A 452 -37.40 11.58 -13.52
CA PHE A 452 -36.64 10.80 -14.47
C PHE A 452 -36.91 11.32 -15.89
N GLY A 453 -35.95 12.04 -16.47
CA GLY A 453 -35.94 12.42 -17.89
C GLY A 453 -35.14 11.43 -18.76
N THR A 454 -34.98 11.77 -20.04
CA THR A 454 -34.35 10.93 -21.08
C THR A 454 -32.91 10.52 -20.76
N PHE A 455 -32.16 11.39 -20.08
CA PHE A 455 -30.75 11.13 -19.70
C PHE A 455 -30.59 10.55 -18.29
N SER A 456 -31.68 10.23 -17.59
CA SER A 456 -31.62 9.75 -16.21
C SER A 456 -31.60 8.23 -16.14
N THR A 457 -30.60 7.66 -15.45
CA THR A 457 -30.54 6.21 -15.24
C THR A 457 -31.47 5.80 -14.11
N LYS A 458 -32.54 5.05 -14.44
CA LYS A 458 -33.39 4.35 -13.46
C LYS A 458 -32.73 3.05 -13.02
N VAL A 459 -32.46 2.92 -11.72
CA VAL A 459 -31.93 1.69 -11.11
C VAL A 459 -32.83 1.25 -9.94
N ARG A 460 -32.78 -0.03 -9.59
CA ARG A 460 -33.61 -0.63 -8.52
C ARG A 460 -32.72 -1.02 -7.35
N CYS A 461 -33.14 -0.71 -6.12
CA CYS A 461 -32.42 -1.10 -4.92
C CYS A 461 -32.62 -2.59 -4.62
N ARG A 462 -31.55 -3.37 -4.41
CA ARG A 462 -31.66 -4.80 -4.04
C ARG A 462 -32.12 -5.07 -2.61
N LYS A 463 -32.26 -4.03 -1.79
CA LYS A 463 -32.77 -4.13 -0.41
C LYS A 463 -34.25 -3.79 -0.30
N CYS A 464 -34.66 -2.58 -0.71
CA CYS A 464 -36.06 -2.14 -0.59
C CYS A 464 -36.88 -2.28 -1.89
N GLY A 465 -36.27 -2.65 -3.01
CA GLY A 465 -36.97 -2.84 -4.28
C GLY A 465 -37.25 -1.55 -5.07
N GLU A 466 -37.25 -0.40 -4.40
CA GLU A 466 -37.63 0.88 -4.98
C GLU A 466 -36.72 1.38 -6.12
N VAL A 467 -37.30 2.22 -6.97
CA VAL A 467 -36.63 2.82 -8.14
C VAL A 467 -36.00 4.15 -7.74
N VAL A 468 -34.69 4.24 -7.93
CA VAL A 468 -33.87 5.41 -7.56
C VAL A 468 -32.96 5.80 -8.72
N CYS A 469 -32.45 7.03 -8.70
CA CYS A 469 -31.46 7.48 -9.68
C CYS A 469 -30.07 6.90 -9.38
N GLY A 470 -29.18 6.92 -10.37
CA GLY A 470 -27.79 6.47 -10.21
C GLY A 470 -27.01 7.22 -9.12
N LYS A 471 -27.32 8.49 -8.85
CA LYS A 471 -26.71 9.27 -7.74
C LYS A 471 -27.08 8.70 -6.36
N CYS A 472 -28.35 8.32 -6.18
CA CYS A 472 -28.88 7.77 -4.95
C CYS A 472 -28.62 6.27 -4.78
N ASN A 473 -27.84 5.64 -5.66
CA ASN A 473 -27.64 4.19 -5.67
C ASN A 473 -26.22 3.79 -6.11
N LYS A 474 -25.52 3.11 -5.21
CA LYS A 474 -24.12 2.73 -5.40
C LYS A 474 -23.97 1.22 -5.40
N PHE A 475 -22.83 0.76 -5.93
CA PHE A 475 -22.43 -0.63 -5.86
C PHE A 475 -21.75 -0.92 -4.52
N TRP A 476 -22.11 -2.05 -3.91
CA TRP A 476 -21.58 -2.54 -2.64
C TRP A 476 -21.11 -3.98 -2.80
N GLN A 477 -19.96 -4.32 -2.23
CA GLN A 477 -19.46 -5.67 -2.21
C GLN A 477 -20.03 -6.40 -0.99
N VAL A 478 -20.86 -7.42 -1.20
CA VAL A 478 -21.52 -8.14 -0.11
C VAL A 478 -21.17 -9.62 -0.13
N LYS A 479 -21.11 -10.24 1.06
CA LYS A 479 -20.99 -11.69 1.19
C LYS A 479 -22.39 -12.31 0.99
N THR A 480 -22.48 -13.28 0.09
CA THR A 480 -23.70 -14.08 -0.13
C THR A 480 -23.52 -15.44 0.51
N THR A 481 -24.61 -16.03 1.03
CA THR A 481 -24.57 -17.31 1.78
C THR A 481 -23.92 -18.46 1.01
N ASN A 482 -24.04 -18.49 -0.34
CA ASN A 482 -23.65 -19.66 -1.15
C ASN A 482 -22.70 -19.36 -2.32
N ALA A 483 -22.33 -18.10 -2.60
CA ALA A 483 -21.60 -17.75 -3.85
C ALA A 483 -20.43 -16.75 -3.66
N GLY A 484 -19.91 -16.64 -2.43
CA GLY A 484 -18.81 -15.71 -2.14
C GLY A 484 -19.24 -14.23 -2.19
N ARG A 485 -18.30 -13.35 -2.56
CA ARG A 485 -18.53 -11.89 -2.62
C ARG A 485 -19.13 -11.47 -3.96
N LYS A 486 -20.24 -10.71 -3.93
CA LYS A 486 -20.94 -10.19 -5.12
C LYS A 486 -21.12 -8.68 -5.04
N MET A 487 -21.07 -8.00 -6.19
CA MET A 487 -21.43 -6.58 -6.28
C MET A 487 -22.94 -6.43 -6.45
N ILE A 488 -23.58 -5.65 -5.56
CA ILE A 488 -25.02 -5.36 -5.62
C ILE A 488 -25.29 -3.86 -5.62
N ARG A 489 -26.44 -3.45 -6.20
CA ARG A 489 -26.92 -2.07 -6.21
C ARG A 489 -27.81 -1.82 -4.99
N VAL A 490 -27.44 -0.86 -4.14
CA VAL A 490 -28.23 -0.48 -2.95
C VAL A 490 -28.36 1.03 -2.89
N CYS A 491 -29.55 1.53 -2.54
CA CYS A 491 -29.81 2.95 -2.37
C CYS A 491 -29.11 3.50 -1.12
N SER A 492 -28.88 4.82 -1.08
CA SER A 492 -28.20 5.47 0.05
C SER A 492 -28.91 5.29 1.39
N ALA A 493 -30.24 5.23 1.41
CA ALA A 493 -31.00 4.95 2.63
C ALA A 493 -30.74 3.53 3.16
N CYS A 494 -30.87 2.51 2.31
CA CYS A 494 -30.63 1.13 2.71
C CYS A 494 -29.15 0.84 3.04
N SER A 495 -28.19 1.59 2.47
CA SER A 495 -26.78 1.43 2.82
C SER A 495 -26.44 1.99 4.21
N ILE A 496 -27.30 2.85 4.77
CA ILE A 496 -27.19 3.35 6.15
C ILE A 496 -27.86 2.36 7.11
N THR A 497 -29.10 1.96 6.85
CA THR A 497 -29.92 1.14 7.78
C THR A 497 -29.75 -0.38 7.63
N GLY A 498 -28.96 -0.83 6.66
CA GLY A 498 -28.89 -2.24 6.26
C GLY A 498 -30.17 -2.76 5.61
N GLY A 499 -31.18 -1.91 5.35
CA GLY A 499 -32.47 -2.28 4.76
C GLY A 499 -33.60 -2.52 5.77
N GLY A 500 -33.50 -2.02 7.01
CA GLY A 500 -34.68 -1.91 7.90
C GLY A 500 -35.55 -0.72 7.48
N HIS A 501 -36.86 -0.94 7.40
CA HIS A 501 -37.85 0.08 7.02
C HIS A 501 -38.50 0.78 8.23
N ASP A 502 -38.11 0.42 9.46
CA ASP A 502 -38.88 0.73 10.67
C ASP A 502 -38.60 2.12 11.28
N GLY A 503 -38.12 3.09 10.51
CA GLY A 503 -37.76 4.39 11.11
C GLY A 503 -37.41 5.55 10.20
N TYR A 504 -37.90 5.60 8.95
CA TYR A 504 -37.79 6.84 8.17
C TYR A 504 -39.12 7.60 8.17
N PRO A 505 -39.17 8.84 8.69
CA PRO A 505 -40.35 9.69 8.54
C PRO A 505 -40.61 9.89 7.05
N LYS A 506 -41.84 9.61 6.62
CA LYS A 506 -42.26 9.77 5.22
C LYS A 506 -42.24 11.23 4.74
N ASP A 507 -42.03 12.17 5.66
CA ASP A 507 -42.13 13.60 5.40
C ASP A 507 -40.86 14.35 5.86
N GLY A 508 -40.24 15.09 4.93
CA GLY A 508 -39.55 16.34 5.27
C GLY A 508 -38.01 16.41 5.32
N VAL A 509 -37.26 15.32 5.57
CA VAL A 509 -35.80 15.46 5.89
C VAL A 509 -34.84 14.98 4.77
N ALA A 510 -35.37 14.49 3.65
CA ALA A 510 -34.54 13.95 2.56
C ALA A 510 -33.65 14.99 1.84
N SER A 511 -33.88 16.30 2.02
CA SER A 511 -33.14 17.35 1.32
C SER A 511 -31.75 17.66 1.89
N SER A 512 -31.46 17.39 3.16
CA SER A 512 -30.15 17.73 3.77
C SER A 512 -29.17 16.55 3.83
N VAL A 513 -29.68 15.31 3.90
CA VAL A 513 -28.85 14.09 3.97
C VAL A 513 -28.33 13.67 2.60
N ALA A 514 -29.03 14.03 1.52
CA ALA A 514 -28.61 13.75 0.14
C ALA A 514 -27.54 14.70 -0.40
N VAL A 515 -27.24 15.80 0.30
CA VAL A 515 -26.31 16.86 -0.17
C VAL A 515 -24.92 16.76 0.46
N SER A 516 -24.74 15.99 1.53
CA SER A 516 -23.42 15.76 2.16
C SER A 516 -22.81 14.38 1.83
N GLY A 517 -23.33 13.71 0.80
CA GLY A 517 -22.68 12.55 0.20
C GLY A 517 -21.61 13.02 -0.79
N VAL A 518 -20.35 12.92 -0.36
CA VAL A 518 -19.11 12.99 -1.15
C VAL A 518 -19.37 13.09 -2.66
N ALA A 519 -19.17 14.30 -3.20
CA ALA A 519 -19.07 14.50 -4.63
C ALA A 519 -17.91 13.65 -5.15
N SER A 520 -18.23 12.48 -5.70
CA SER A 520 -17.34 11.83 -6.66
C SER A 520 -17.50 12.62 -7.96
N SER A 521 -16.69 13.67 -8.10
CA SER A 521 -16.38 14.26 -9.39
C SER A 521 -15.44 13.31 -10.11
N SER A 522 -15.97 12.61 -11.11
CA SER A 522 -15.16 12.19 -12.24
C SER A 522 -14.99 13.40 -13.14
N GLU A 523 -14.03 14.28 -12.85
CA GLU A 523 -13.48 15.22 -13.82
C GLU A 523 -12.20 15.85 -13.27
N TYR A 524 -11.12 15.64 -14.02
CA TYR A 524 -9.81 16.24 -13.83
C TYR A 524 -9.97 17.76 -13.78
N SER A 525 -9.66 18.38 -12.65
CA SER A 525 -9.45 19.82 -12.57
C SER A 525 -8.08 20.07 -11.96
N GLY A 526 -7.22 20.67 -12.77
CA GLY A 526 -5.99 21.28 -12.29
C GLY A 526 -6.31 22.38 -11.28
N ILE A 527 -5.37 22.60 -10.38
CA ILE A 527 -5.31 23.81 -9.59
C ILE A 527 -4.32 24.73 -10.30
N VAL A 528 -4.85 25.85 -10.78
CA VAL A 528 -4.11 27.09 -11.02
C VAL A 528 -3.71 27.63 -9.65
N VAL A 529 -2.42 27.79 -9.42
CA VAL A 529 -1.89 28.57 -8.29
C VAL A 529 -1.44 29.92 -8.82
N PHE A 530 -2.07 31.00 -8.36
CA PHE A 530 -1.50 32.34 -8.45
C PHE A 530 -0.47 32.49 -7.31
N TYR A 531 0.75 32.88 -7.67
CA TYR A 531 1.76 33.37 -6.72
C TYR A 531 1.74 34.90 -6.73
N PRO A 532 1.85 35.59 -5.57
CA PRO A 532 2.29 36.97 -5.55
C PRO A 532 3.75 37.03 -6.01
N THR A 533 3.99 37.90 -6.99
CA THR A 533 5.29 38.29 -7.53
C THR A 533 6.14 39.03 -6.50
N PHE A 534 7.33 38.51 -6.22
CA PHE A 534 8.61 39.22 -6.00
C PHE A 534 9.68 38.11 -6.15
N GLY A 535 10.72 38.16 -6.99
CA GLY A 535 11.33 39.23 -7.76
C GLY A 535 12.84 39.05 -7.61
N LEU A 536 13.50 38.54 -8.66
CA LEU A 536 14.93 38.71 -8.99
C LEU A 536 15.96 38.18 -7.97
N SER A 537 17.16 37.70 -8.31
CA SER A 537 17.89 37.55 -9.57
C SER A 537 19.02 36.54 -9.34
N ALA A 538 19.63 36.14 -10.45
CA ALA A 538 20.94 35.52 -10.56
C ALA A 538 21.97 36.12 -9.59
N ASP A 539 22.88 35.28 -9.11
CA ASP A 539 24.31 35.48 -9.33
C ASP A 539 25.12 34.23 -8.93
N GLY A 540 26.17 33.96 -9.71
CA GLY A 540 27.39 33.39 -9.15
C GLY A 540 27.70 31.93 -9.46
N PHE A 541 27.95 31.60 -10.73
CA PHE A 541 29.00 30.62 -11.05
C PHE A 541 30.33 31.15 -10.52
N ALA A 542 31.04 30.39 -9.68
CA ALA A 542 32.50 30.22 -9.73
C ALA A 542 33.03 29.42 -8.52
N ASN A 543 34.07 28.65 -8.82
CA ASN A 543 35.10 28.10 -7.92
C ASN A 543 34.76 26.84 -7.14
N LEU A 544 35.32 25.72 -7.61
CA LEU A 544 36.13 24.83 -6.76
C LEU A 544 37.23 24.23 -7.65
N SER A 545 38.44 24.74 -7.45
CA SER A 545 39.71 24.16 -7.90
C SER A 545 40.00 22.87 -7.14
N PHE A 546 40.58 21.91 -7.84
CA PHE A 546 41.22 20.74 -7.23
C PHE A 546 42.59 21.14 -6.71
N ASP A 547 42.86 20.85 -5.43
CA ASP A 547 44.23 20.67 -4.93
C ASP A 547 44.43 19.20 -4.54
N SER A 548 45.45 18.64 -5.18
CA SER A 548 46.26 17.42 -4.95
C SER A 548 45.67 16.23 -4.20
#